data_AF-A0A6F9AJT3-F1
#
_entry.id   AF-A0A6F9AJT3-F1
#
_cell.length_a   1.000
_cell.length_b   1.000
_cell.length_c   1.000
_cell.angle_alpha   90.00
_cell.angle_beta   90.00
_cell.angle_gamma   90.00
#
_symmetry.space_group_name_H-M   'P 1'
#
loop_
_entity.id
_entity.type
_entity.pdbx_description
1 polymer ?
#
loop_
_entity_poly.entity_id
_entity_poly.type
_entity_poly.pdbx_seq_one_letter_code
_entity_poly.pdbx_strand_id
1 'polypeptide(L)'
;MKEEEKSDGAQKVTEIKTNIFVTSFGPVSDTEMEYTIDVFFRQSWKDERLRFQGPMEMLPLNNLLTSNIWTPDTFFLNGKKSIAHNMTTPNKLLRLKDDGTLLYTMSQTMVMNYAQ
;
A
#
# COMPACT_ATOMS: atom_id res chain seq x y z
N MET A 1 -37.63 21.59 -18.48
CA MET A 1 -36.66 22.27 -17.61
C MET A 1 -35.90 21.16 -16.91
N LYS A 2 -34.58 21.09 -17.12
CA LYS A 2 -33.73 19.99 -16.61
C LYS A 2 -33.62 20.14 -15.09
N GLU A 3 -33.88 19.06 -14.36
CA GLU A 3 -33.52 18.95 -12.95
C GLU A 3 -31.99 19.03 -12.85
N GLU A 4 -31.50 20.06 -12.18
CA GLU A 4 -30.10 20.15 -11.75
C GLU A 4 -29.88 19.10 -10.66
N GLU A 5 -29.10 18.07 -10.98
CA GLU A 5 -28.53 17.20 -9.95
C GLU A 5 -27.64 18.05 -9.03
N LYS A 6 -28.13 18.22 -7.81
CA LYS A 6 -27.40 18.76 -6.68
C LYS A 6 -26.18 17.87 -6.45
N SER A 7 -24.99 18.33 -6.85
CA SER A 7 -23.74 17.63 -6.54
C SER A 7 -23.49 17.74 -5.04
N ASP A 8 -23.97 16.77 -4.27
CA ASP A 8 -23.59 16.63 -2.87
C ASP A 8 -22.06 16.55 -2.81
N GLY A 9 -21.45 17.56 -2.19
CA GLY A 9 -20.03 17.61 -1.84
C GLY A 9 -19.65 16.60 -0.75
N ALA A 10 -20.17 15.37 -0.85
CA ALA A 10 -19.73 14.25 -0.04
C ALA A 10 -18.32 13.89 -0.51
N GLN A 11 -17.33 14.19 0.33
CA GLN A 11 -15.96 13.80 0.10
C GLN A 11 -15.91 12.28 -0.12
N LYS A 12 -15.69 11.88 -1.38
CA LYS A 12 -15.72 10.49 -1.79
C LYS A 12 -14.68 9.72 -0.99
N VAL A 13 -15.11 8.66 -0.30
CA VAL A 13 -14.22 7.81 0.48
C VAL A 13 -13.17 7.20 -0.44
N THR A 14 -11.89 7.25 -0.02
CA THR A 14 -10.80 6.62 -0.76
C THR A 14 -10.89 5.11 -0.61
N GLU A 15 -11.32 4.42 -1.67
CA GLU A 15 -11.29 2.96 -1.73
C GLU A 15 -9.83 2.49 -1.93
N ILE A 16 -9.34 1.69 -0.98
CA ILE A 16 -7.99 1.10 -1.02
C ILE A 16 -8.13 -0.40 -1.25
N LYS A 17 -7.70 -0.86 -2.42
CA LYS A 17 -7.64 -2.28 -2.76
C LYS A 17 -6.30 -2.84 -2.31
N THR A 18 -6.33 -3.81 -1.41
CA THR A 18 -5.13 -4.46 -0.89
C THR A 18 -4.93 -5.83 -1.52
N ASN A 19 -3.67 -6.24 -1.66
CA ASN A 19 -3.29 -7.56 -2.10
C ASN A 19 -2.03 -7.98 -1.34
N ILE A 20 -2.05 -9.18 -0.78
CA ILE A 20 -0.92 -9.78 -0.07
C ILE A 20 -0.45 -10.98 -0.89
N PHE A 21 0.84 -11.01 -1.20
CA PHE A 21 1.50 -12.20 -1.72
C PHE A 21 2.53 -12.68 -0.69
N VAL A 22 2.31 -13.87 -0.15
CA VAL A 22 3.24 -14.48 0.83
C VAL A 22 4.39 -15.12 0.07
N THR A 23 5.60 -14.64 0.31
CA THR A 23 6.82 -15.19 -0.30
C THR A 23 7.39 -16.33 0.52
N SER A 24 7.33 -16.22 1.85
CA SER A 24 7.82 -17.24 2.76
C SER A 24 6.99 -17.26 4.04
N PHE A 25 6.87 -18.46 4.61
CA PHE A 25 6.40 -18.63 5.97
C PHE A 25 7.61 -19.08 6.79
N GLY A 26 8.07 -18.17 7.66
CA GLY A 26 9.23 -18.36 8.51
C GLY A 26 8.95 -19.27 9.72
N PRO A 27 9.89 -19.33 10.67
CA PRO A 27 9.76 -20.21 11.83
C PRO A 27 8.58 -19.79 12.71
N VAL A 28 7.94 -20.80 13.30
CA VAL A 28 6.95 -20.65 14.36
C VAL A 28 7.65 -20.94 15.68
N SER A 29 7.53 -20.01 16.63
CA SER A 29 8.02 -20.16 18.00
C SER A 29 6.85 -20.49 18.91
N ASP A 30 6.81 -21.72 19.43
CA ASP A 30 5.79 -22.13 20.39
C ASP A 30 6.00 -21.52 21.78
N THR A 31 7.25 -21.21 22.13
CA THR A 31 7.60 -20.56 23.39
C THR A 31 7.12 -19.10 23.42
N GLU A 32 7.29 -18.38 22.31
CA GLU A 32 6.92 -16.96 22.20
C GLU A 32 5.52 -16.74 21.60
N MET A 33 4.88 -17.81 21.12
CA MET A 33 3.57 -17.80 20.42
C MET A 33 3.57 -16.86 19.19
N GLU A 34 4.67 -16.91 18.44
CA GLU A 34 4.95 -16.03 17.31
C GLU A 34 5.20 -16.81 16.03
N TYR A 35 4.87 -16.22 14.89
CA TYR A 35 5.28 -16.69 13.58
C TYR A 35 5.82 -15.54 12.73
N THR A 36 6.81 -15.85 11.89
CA THR A 36 7.39 -14.88 10.95
C THR A 36 6.83 -15.11 9.55
N ILE A 37 6.47 -14.04 8.84
CA ILE A 37 6.07 -14.10 7.42
C ILE A 37 6.80 -13.06 6.61
N ASP A 38 7.17 -13.45 5.40
CA ASP A 38 7.66 -12.53 4.38
C ASP A 38 6.56 -12.33 3.34
N VAL A 39 6.23 -11.08 3.05
CA VAL A 39 5.15 -10.73 2.13
C VAL A 39 5.55 -9.60 1.19
N PHE A 40 5.04 -9.67 -0.03
CA PHE A 40 4.83 -8.49 -0.86
C PHE A 40 3.43 -7.94 -0.55
N PHE A 41 3.39 -6.79 0.11
CA PHE A 41 2.16 -6.06 0.38
C PHE A 41 1.92 -5.02 -0.71
N ARG A 42 0.75 -5.10 -1.35
CA ARG A 42 0.35 -4.24 -2.46
C ARG A 42 -0.93 -3.50 -2.10
N GLN A 43 -0.96 -2.22 -2.44
CA GLN A 43 -2.11 -1.35 -2.25
C GLN A 43 -2.36 -0.57 -3.53
N SER A 44 -3.62 -0.45 -3.92
CA SER A 44 -4.03 0.38 -5.04
C SER A 44 -5.17 1.29 -4.65
N TRP A 45 -5.03 2.56 -4.97
CA TRP A 45 -6.06 3.57 -4.76
C TRP A 45 -6.03 4.56 -5.91
N LYS A 46 -7.11 5.33 -6.05
CA LYS A 46 -7.22 6.38 -7.07
C LYS A 46 -7.03 7.74 -6.44
N ASP A 47 -6.11 8.55 -6.98
CA ASP A 47 -5.91 9.95 -6.62
C ASP A 47 -6.05 10.82 -7.88
N GLU A 48 -7.17 11.53 -7.99
CA GLU A 48 -7.49 12.34 -9.17
C GLU A 48 -6.54 13.53 -9.37
N ARG A 49 -5.83 13.96 -8.32
CA ARG A 49 -4.87 15.07 -8.37
C ARG A 49 -3.59 14.72 -9.12
N LEU A 50 -3.31 13.41 -9.28
CA LEU A 50 -2.09 12.89 -9.89
C LEU A 50 -2.32 12.41 -11.33
N ARG A 51 -3.48 12.71 -11.92
CA ARG A 51 -3.73 12.43 -13.34
C ARG A 51 -2.74 13.20 -14.20
N PHE A 52 -2.20 12.53 -15.20
CA PHE A 52 -1.27 13.14 -16.13
C PHE A 52 -1.60 12.70 -17.56
N GLN A 53 -1.19 13.50 -18.53
CA GLN A 53 -1.29 13.16 -19.95
C GLN A 53 0.11 13.05 -20.51
N GLY A 54 0.42 11.93 -21.15
CA GLY A 54 1.73 11.69 -21.72
C GLY A 54 1.75 10.43 -22.59
N PRO A 55 2.87 10.17 -23.28
CA PRO A 55 3.01 8.99 -24.13
C PRO A 55 3.13 7.68 -23.31
N MET A 56 3.38 7.77 -22.00
CA MET A 56 3.52 6.63 -21.11
C MET A 56 2.26 6.46 -20.27
N GLU A 57 1.66 5.27 -20.27
CA GLU A 57 0.47 4.96 -19.47
C GLU A 57 0.79 4.76 -17.97
N MET A 58 2.03 4.40 -17.65
CA MET A 58 2.47 4.11 -16.29
C MET A 58 3.86 4.68 -16.01
N LEU A 59 3.97 5.45 -14.93
CA LEU A 59 5.21 6.06 -14.47
C LEU A 59 5.67 5.39 -13.17
N PRO A 60 6.87 4.76 -13.15
CA PRO A 60 7.51 4.37 -11.91
C PRO A 60 8.01 5.63 -11.20
N LEU A 61 7.57 5.86 -9.97
CA LEU A 61 7.97 7.00 -9.17
C LEU A 61 9.20 6.65 -8.32
N ASN A 62 10.16 7.57 -8.29
CA ASN A 62 11.32 7.48 -7.41
C ASN A 62 10.90 7.69 -5.94
N ASN A 63 11.64 7.13 -5.00
CA ASN A 63 11.41 7.23 -3.55
C ASN A 63 11.23 8.68 -3.05
N LEU A 64 11.90 9.67 -3.66
CA LEU A 64 11.74 11.09 -3.33
C LEU A 64 10.35 11.66 -3.69
N LEU A 65 9.72 11.15 -4.75
CA LEU A 65 8.36 11.54 -5.11
C LEU A 65 7.34 10.79 -4.27
N THR A 66 7.63 9.52 -3.94
CA THR A 66 6.80 8.70 -3.05
C THR A 66 6.58 9.36 -1.69
N SER A 67 7.56 10.07 -1.13
CA SER A 67 7.41 10.78 0.16
C SER A 67 6.51 12.02 0.10
N ASN A 68 6.23 12.55 -1.10
CA ASN A 68 5.39 13.73 -1.31
C ASN A 68 3.95 13.35 -1.71
N ILE A 69 3.66 12.06 -1.85
CA ILE A 69 2.34 11.55 -2.21
C ILE A 69 1.68 10.99 -0.96
N TRP A 70 0.38 11.29 -0.80
CA TRP A 70 -0.39 10.68 0.27
C TRP A 70 -0.44 9.17 0.09
N THR A 71 -0.03 8.43 1.11
CA THR A 71 -0.14 6.96 1.18
C THR A 71 -1.03 6.58 2.35
N PRO A 72 -1.80 5.49 2.26
CA PRO A 72 -2.62 5.05 3.37
C PRO A 72 -1.78 4.53 4.55
N ASP A 73 -2.09 4.98 5.76
CA ASP A 73 -1.42 4.58 7.00
C ASP A 73 -1.89 3.18 7.45
N THR A 74 -1.48 2.16 6.70
CA THR A 74 -1.91 0.78 6.96
C THR A 74 -0.99 0.10 7.97
N PHE A 75 -1.57 -0.46 9.03
CA PHE A 75 -0.85 -1.19 10.08
C PHE A 75 -1.49 -2.55 10.34
N PHE A 76 -0.69 -3.49 10.86
CA PHE A 76 -1.12 -4.85 11.16
C PHE A 76 -1.40 -5.00 12.65
N LEU A 77 -2.66 -5.25 13.02
CA LEU A 77 -3.13 -5.28 14.42
C LEU A 77 -2.41 -6.32 15.29
N ASN A 78 -2.08 -7.50 14.73
CA ASN A 78 -1.42 -8.59 15.47
C ASN A 78 0.11 -8.57 15.33
N GLY A 79 0.67 -7.51 14.72
CA GLY A 79 2.11 -7.38 14.53
C GLY A 79 2.78 -6.96 15.83
N LYS A 80 3.47 -7.88 16.50
CA LYS A 80 4.30 -7.54 17.67
C LYS A 80 5.50 -6.68 17.24
N LYS A 81 6.08 -6.99 16.06
CA LYS A 81 7.12 -6.20 15.37
C LYS A 81 6.96 -6.32 13.86
N SER A 82 6.79 -5.20 13.16
CA SER A 82 6.94 -5.12 11.70
C SER A 82 8.32 -4.53 11.37
N ILE A 83 9.24 -5.33 10.83
CA ILE A 83 10.56 -4.85 10.42
C ILE A 83 10.47 -4.50 8.94
N ALA A 84 10.19 -3.23 8.63
CA ALA A 84 10.33 -2.76 7.26
C ALA A 84 11.80 -2.92 6.88
N HIS A 85 12.09 -3.77 5.89
CA HIS A 85 13.46 -4.03 5.46
C HIS A 85 14.08 -2.74 4.90
N ASN A 86 14.83 -2.04 5.73
CA ASN A 86 15.63 -0.87 5.34
C ASN A 86 17.06 -1.25 4.90
N MET A 87 17.29 -2.50 4.46
CA MET A 87 18.60 -2.88 3.95
C MET A 87 18.76 -2.36 2.51
N THR A 88 19.59 -1.31 2.41
CA THR A 88 20.19 -0.63 1.24
C THR A 88 19.30 0.19 0.30
N THR A 89 17.99 -0.01 0.22
CA THR A 89 17.01 0.95 -0.36
C THR A 89 15.64 0.61 0.22
N PRO A 90 14.77 1.56 0.61
CA PRO A 90 13.40 1.20 1.00
C PRO A 90 12.77 0.48 -0.20
N ASN A 91 12.43 -0.80 -0.05
CA ASN A 91 11.84 -1.65 -1.09
C ASN A 91 10.39 -1.27 -1.34
N LYS A 92 10.17 0.00 -1.69
CA LYS A 92 8.90 0.66 -1.94
C LYS A 92 8.88 1.03 -3.41
N LEU A 93 7.96 0.46 -4.15
CA LEU A 93 7.73 0.80 -5.55
C LEU A 93 6.35 1.42 -5.67
N LEU A 94 6.31 2.69 -6.03
CA LEU A 94 5.07 3.39 -6.35
C LEU A 94 4.99 3.57 -7.87
N ARG A 95 3.90 3.09 -8.47
CA ARG A 95 3.61 3.30 -9.89
C ARG A 95 2.34 4.11 -10.02
N LEU A 96 2.39 5.14 -10.84
CA LEU A 96 1.28 6.02 -11.15
C LEU A 96 0.80 5.74 -12.56
N LYS A 97 -0.49 5.42 -12.69
CA LYS A 97 -1.18 5.29 -13.97
C LYS A 97 -1.74 6.64 -14.42
N ASP A 98 -1.86 6.86 -15.72
CA ASP A 98 -2.39 8.08 -16.36
C ASP A 98 -3.76 8.55 -15.80
N ASP A 99 -4.62 7.59 -15.45
CA ASP A 99 -5.93 7.81 -14.85
C ASP A 99 -5.91 8.22 -13.36
N GLY A 100 -4.72 8.38 -12.78
CA GLY A 100 -4.52 8.72 -11.36
C GLY A 100 -4.52 7.51 -10.42
N THR A 101 -4.57 6.29 -10.95
CA THR A 101 -4.46 5.07 -10.13
C THR A 101 -3.03 4.88 -9.67
N LEU A 102 -2.84 4.79 -8.36
CA LEU A 102 -1.57 4.46 -7.74
C LEU A 102 -1.53 2.96 -7.43
N LEU A 103 -0.36 2.37 -7.64
CA LEU A 103 -0.01 1.03 -7.19
C LEU A 103 1.24 1.13 -6.33
N TYR A 104 1.07 0.89 -5.04
CA TYR A 104 2.13 0.87 -4.06
C TYR A 104 2.46 -0.57 -3.69
N THR A 105 3.72 -0.95 -3.82
CA THR A 105 4.21 -2.28 -3.47
C THR A 105 5.35 -2.15 -2.48
N MET A 106 5.30 -2.91 -1.39
CA MET A 106 6.38 -3.02 -0.42
C MET A 106 6.72 -4.48 -0.11
N SER A 107 7.99 -4.78 0.11
CA SER A 107 8.43 -6.05 0.71
C SER A 107 8.59 -5.89 2.21
N GLN A 108 7.99 -6.80 2.98
CA GLN A 108 7.88 -6.67 4.43
C GLN A 108 8.07 -8.04 5.08
N THR A 109 8.93 -8.12 6.11
CA THR A 109 8.90 -9.22 7.07
C THR A 109 8.12 -8.80 8.30
N MET A 110 7.23 -9.66 8.75
CA MET A 110 6.34 -9.42 9.88
C MET A 110 6.47 -10.55 10.89
N VAL A 111 6.62 -10.19 12.16
CA VAL A 111 6.50 -11.12 13.27
C VAL A 111 5.14 -10.90 13.92
N MET A 112 4.32 -11.94 13.89
CA MET A 112 2.90 -11.91 14.24
C MET A 112 2.64 -12.85 15.41
N ASN A 113 1.83 -12.42 16.37
CA ASN A 113 1.36 -13.29 17.44
C ASN A 113 0.18 -14.14 16.95
N TYR A 114 0.15 -15.42 17.34
CA TYR A 114 -0.99 -16.30 17.07
C TYR A 114 -1.81 -16.64 18.33
N ALA A 115 -1.35 -16.28 19.53
CA ALA A 115 -2.13 -16.37 20.76
C ALA A 115 -2.81 -15.03 21.07
N GLN A 116 -4.12 -15.06 21.34
CA GLN A 116 -4.95 -13.91 21.73
C GLN A 116 -5.01 -13.76 23.25
#